data_AF-A0A6M3LRL6-F1
#
_entry.id   AF-A0A6M3LRL6-F1
#
_cell.length_a   1.000
_cell.length_b   1.000
_cell.length_c   1.000
_cell.angle_alpha   90.00
_cell.angle_beta   90.00
_cell.angle_gamma   90.00
#
_symmetry.space_group_name_H-M   'P 1'
#
loop_
_entity.id
_entity.type
_entity.pdbx_description
1 polymer ?
#
loop_
_entity_poly.entity_id
_entity_poly.type
_entity_poly.pdbx_seq_one_letter_code
_entity_poly.pdbx_strand_id
1 'polypeptide(L)'
;VQFGFGGVATLLGTYYIYQINGVGDYTASNFRIPNDFSSLTSVKALIIPITTGTFDWTVTTNFAANGQAYQTHTDSATADAQAATNFQMLELDISAAFTGLAAGDIVGLTFTLDALTTTSALSMLGFDVQYT
;
A
#
# COMPACT_ATOMS: atom_id res chain seq x y z
N VAL A 1 6.98 -3.85 -14.65
CA VAL A 1 6.28 -2.84 -13.81
C VAL A 1 7.34 -1.91 -13.25
N GLN A 2 7.22 -0.60 -13.48
CA GLN A 2 8.11 0.40 -12.86
C GLN A 2 7.49 0.80 -11.53
N PHE A 3 8.26 0.75 -10.45
CA PHE A 3 7.82 1.15 -9.12
C PHE A 3 8.53 2.46 -8.72
N GLY A 4 7.75 3.50 -8.44
CA GLY A 4 8.23 4.67 -7.70
C GLY A 4 7.77 4.56 -6.25
N PHE A 5 8.59 4.97 -5.28
CA PHE A 5 8.23 4.96 -3.86
C PHE A 5 8.55 6.31 -3.20
N GLY A 6 7.74 6.75 -2.24
CA GLY A 6 7.93 7.97 -1.45
C GLY A 6 7.82 7.69 0.06
N GLY A 7 8.68 8.35 0.85
CA GLY A 7 8.79 8.18 2.30
C GLY A 7 10.25 8.20 2.77
N VAL A 8 10.50 7.91 4.05
CA VAL A 8 11.87 7.77 4.58
C VAL A 8 12.39 6.36 4.24
N ALA A 9 13.35 6.28 3.32
CA ALA A 9 14.01 5.03 2.98
C ALA A 9 15.00 4.61 4.08
N THR A 10 14.96 3.35 4.48
CA THR A 10 15.90 2.72 5.42
C THR A 10 16.32 1.35 4.91
N LEU A 11 17.39 0.78 5.47
CA LEU A 11 17.82 -0.58 5.15
C LEU A 11 17.24 -1.57 6.15
N LEU A 12 16.53 -2.59 5.65
CA LEU A 12 16.18 -3.78 6.42
C LEU A 12 16.94 -4.97 5.83
N GLY A 13 18.02 -5.37 6.51
CA GLY A 13 18.99 -6.31 5.94
C GLY A 13 19.72 -5.68 4.75
N THR A 14 19.49 -6.19 3.53
CA THR A 14 20.13 -5.71 2.29
C THR A 14 19.20 -4.88 1.40
N TYR A 15 17.92 -4.76 1.76
CA TYR A 15 16.92 -4.11 0.93
C TYR A 15 16.57 -2.72 1.45
N TYR A 16 16.43 -1.77 0.54
CA TYR A 16 15.80 -0.49 0.84
C TYR A 16 14.30 -0.71 1.03
N ILE A 17 13.82 -0.30 2.19
CA ILE A 17 12.42 -0.32 2.55
C ILE A 17 12.00 1.08 2.95
N TYR A 18 10.70 1.33 2.96
CA TYR A 18 10.15 2.58 3.49
C TYR A 18 9.55 2.31 4.85
N GLN A 19 9.95 3.10 5.84
CA GLN A 19 9.47 2.94 7.22
C GLN A 19 8.45 4.04 7.55
N ILE A 20 7.36 3.61 8.17
CA ILE A 20 6.31 4.46 8.73
C ILE A 20 6.53 4.48 10.23
N ASN A 21 6.88 5.64 10.81
CA ASN A 21 7.40 5.73 12.18
C ASN A 21 6.37 6.24 13.20
N GLY A 22 5.25 6.75 12.73
CA GLY A 22 4.21 7.26 13.61
C GLY A 22 2.90 7.50 12.89
N VAL A 23 1.90 7.85 13.68
CA VAL A 23 0.56 8.23 13.20
C VAL A 23 0.67 9.42 12.24
N GLY A 24 0.02 9.33 11.08
CA GLY A 24 0.06 10.32 10.02
C GLY A 24 1.25 10.20 9.08
N ASP A 25 2.26 9.39 9.41
CA ASP A 25 3.29 9.02 8.44
C ASP A 25 2.69 8.12 7.37
N TYR A 26 3.24 8.21 6.16
CA TYR A 26 2.79 7.44 5.02
C TYR A 26 3.94 6.94 4.16
N THR A 27 3.65 5.91 3.37
CA THR A 27 4.46 5.53 2.20
C THR A 27 3.61 5.65 0.96
N ALA A 28 4.20 6.20 -0.10
CA ALA A 28 3.56 6.27 -1.40
C ALA A 28 4.24 5.31 -2.35
N SER A 29 3.48 4.71 -3.27
CA SER A 29 4.01 3.95 -4.39
C SER A 29 3.24 4.25 -5.67
N ASN A 30 3.82 3.93 -6.82
CA ASN A 30 3.09 3.90 -8.07
C ASN A 30 3.48 2.71 -8.93
N PHE A 31 2.52 2.25 -9.73
CA PHE A 31 2.70 1.18 -10.71
C PHE A 31 1.70 1.31 -11.85
N ARG A 32 1.91 0.53 -12.92
CA ARG A 32 1.01 0.50 -14.08
C ARG A 32 0.32 -0.85 -14.18
N ILE A 33 -0.99 -0.84 -14.39
CA ILE A 33 -1.78 -2.03 -14.66
C ILE A 33 -1.39 -2.61 -16.03
N PRO A 34 -1.08 -3.91 -16.11
CA PRO A 34 -0.77 -4.57 -17.37
C PRO A 34 -1.88 -4.42 -18.42
N ASN A 35 -1.50 -4.43 -19.70
CA ASN A 35 -2.46 -4.26 -20.80
C ASN A 35 -3.37 -5.49 -20.99
N ASP A 36 -2.97 -6.64 -20.45
CA ASP A 36 -3.73 -7.90 -20.46
C ASP A 36 -4.60 -8.09 -19.22
N PHE A 37 -4.71 -7.07 -18.36
CA PHE A 37 -5.61 -7.08 -17.21
C PHE A 37 -7.08 -7.17 -17.64
N SER A 38 -7.80 -8.14 -17.09
CA SER A 38 -9.25 -8.29 -17.22
C SER A 38 -9.95 -7.99 -15.90
N SER A 39 -9.47 -8.58 -14.80
CA SER A 39 -10.08 -8.36 -13.48
C SER A 39 -9.10 -8.53 -12.32
N LEU A 40 -9.36 -7.80 -11.24
CA LEU A 40 -8.58 -7.88 -10.01
C LEU A 40 -8.99 -9.12 -9.21
N THR A 41 -8.00 -9.94 -8.83
CA THR A 41 -8.23 -11.10 -7.94
C THR A 41 -7.90 -10.76 -6.49
N SER A 42 -6.76 -10.11 -6.25
CA SER A 42 -6.34 -9.67 -4.93
C SER A 42 -5.27 -8.57 -5.02
N VAL A 43 -5.28 -7.65 -4.07
CA VAL A 43 -4.14 -6.76 -3.80
C VAL A 43 -3.83 -6.80 -2.32
N LYS A 44 -2.56 -7.03 -1.99
CA LYS A 44 -2.09 -7.04 -0.60
C LYS A 44 -0.92 -6.09 -0.37
N ALA A 45 -0.94 -5.37 0.75
CA ALA A 45 0.24 -4.67 1.25
C ALA A 45 1.09 -5.63 2.10
N LEU A 46 2.40 -5.66 1.83
CA LEU A 46 3.36 -6.51 2.55
C LEU A 46 4.13 -5.64 3.55
N ILE A 47 3.92 -5.88 4.84
CA ILE A 47 4.54 -5.09 5.90
C ILE A 47 5.23 -5.97 6.94
N ILE A 48 6.25 -5.42 7.61
CA ILE A 48 6.88 -6.01 8.78
C ILE A 48 6.82 -4.99 9.95
N PRO A 49 6.08 -5.29 11.02
CA PRO A 49 6.11 -4.47 12.24
C PRO A 49 7.47 -4.57 12.95
N ILE A 50 7.95 -3.44 13.49
CA ILE A 50 9.19 -3.38 14.30
C ILE A 50 8.90 -3.52 15.80
N THR A 51 7.63 -3.42 16.19
CA THR A 51 7.15 -3.69 17.56
C THR A 51 5.84 -4.46 17.52
N THR A 52 5.53 -5.16 18.62
CA THR A 52 4.26 -5.87 18.78
C THR A 52 3.19 -4.91 19.29
N GLY A 53 1.98 -4.99 18.78
CA GLY A 53 0.87 -4.11 19.15
C GLY A 53 -0.30 -4.23 18.20
N THR A 54 -1.04 -3.14 18.07
CA THR A 54 -2.10 -2.95 17.07
C THR A 54 -1.82 -1.68 16.28
N PHE A 55 -2.33 -1.63 15.06
CA PHE A 55 -2.27 -0.43 14.24
C PHE A 55 -3.52 -0.29 13.39
N ASP A 56 -3.84 0.96 13.07
CA ASP A 56 -4.94 1.32 12.18
C ASP A 56 -4.29 1.87 10.91
N TRP A 57 -4.89 1.60 9.76
CA TRP A 57 -4.31 2.02 8.50
C TRP A 57 -5.36 2.40 7.48
N THR A 58 -4.96 3.31 6.60
CA THR A 58 -5.74 3.71 5.43
C THR A 58 -4.84 3.65 4.20
N VAL A 59 -5.34 2.98 3.17
CA VAL A 59 -4.82 3.05 1.81
C VAL A 59 -5.74 3.95 1.00
N THR A 60 -5.16 4.93 0.32
CA THR A 60 -5.85 5.73 -0.70
C THR A 60 -5.17 5.53 -2.05
N THR A 61 -5.96 5.37 -3.10
CA THR A 61 -5.45 5.26 -4.47
C THR A 61 -6.05 6.34 -5.35
N ASN A 62 -5.25 6.78 -6.33
CA ASN A 62 -5.69 7.58 -7.46
C ASN A 62 -5.20 6.88 -8.72
N PHE A 63 -6.08 6.65 -9.68
CA PHE A 63 -5.71 6.00 -10.93
C PHE A 63 -6.45 6.55 -12.13
N ALA A 64 -5.77 6.46 -13.26
CA ALA A 64 -6.23 7.00 -14.53
C ALA A 64 -5.47 6.36 -15.70
N ALA A 65 -6.17 6.19 -16.82
CA ALA A 65 -5.57 5.85 -18.09
C ALA A 65 -4.86 7.07 -18.71
N ASN A 66 -4.00 6.81 -19.69
CA ASN A 66 -3.35 7.89 -20.45
C ASN A 66 -4.39 8.80 -21.11
N GLY A 67 -4.30 10.10 -20.88
CA GLY A 67 -5.25 11.09 -21.39
C GLY A 67 -6.43 11.40 -20.46
N GLN A 68 -6.57 10.70 -19.33
CA GLN A 68 -7.52 11.04 -18.27
C GLN A 68 -6.86 11.92 -17.20
N ALA A 69 -7.66 12.62 -16.39
CA ALA A 69 -7.15 13.34 -15.22
C ALA A 69 -6.64 12.33 -14.18
N TYR A 70 -5.53 12.63 -13.49
CA TYR A 70 -4.88 11.66 -12.59
C TYR A 70 -5.75 11.14 -11.42
N GLN A 71 -6.83 11.84 -11.11
CA GLN A 71 -7.81 11.57 -10.05
C GLN A 71 -9.20 11.25 -10.63
N THR A 72 -9.24 10.73 -11.86
CA THR A 72 -10.49 10.29 -12.50
C THR A 72 -11.13 9.16 -11.69
N HIS A 73 -10.30 8.29 -11.14
CA HIS A 73 -10.71 7.29 -10.17
C HIS A 73 -9.93 7.51 -8.87
N THR A 74 -10.65 7.51 -7.76
CA THR A 74 -10.12 7.60 -6.41
C THR A 74 -10.86 6.60 -5.56
N ASP A 75 -10.11 5.83 -4.76
CA ASP A 75 -10.69 4.83 -3.89
C ASP A 75 -9.87 4.69 -2.60
N SER A 76 -10.41 3.98 -1.62
CA SER A 76 -9.75 3.76 -0.34
C SER A 76 -10.14 2.45 0.34
N ALA A 77 -9.20 1.90 1.10
CA ALA A 77 -9.42 0.80 2.04
C ALA A 77 -8.88 1.22 3.40
N THR A 78 -9.54 0.81 4.47
CA THR A 78 -9.11 1.09 5.83
C THR A 78 -9.39 -0.11 6.73
N ALA A 79 -8.60 -0.28 7.78
CA ALA A 79 -8.91 -1.21 8.86
C ALA A 79 -8.40 -0.69 10.19
N ASP A 80 -9.16 -1.03 11.24
CA ASP A 80 -8.88 -0.65 12.61
C ASP A 80 -8.38 -1.86 13.42
N ALA A 81 -7.54 -1.59 14.41
CA ALA A 81 -7.02 -2.54 15.38
C ALA A 81 -6.36 -3.79 14.78
N GLN A 82 -5.66 -3.64 13.65
CA GLN A 82 -4.93 -4.74 13.03
C GLN A 82 -3.81 -5.21 13.98
N ALA A 83 -3.88 -6.47 14.41
CA ALA A 83 -2.87 -7.05 15.27
C ALA A 83 -1.54 -7.19 14.52
N ALA A 84 -0.45 -6.82 15.21
CA ALA A 84 0.91 -6.90 14.72
C ALA A 84 1.80 -7.61 15.74
N THR A 85 2.60 -8.55 15.25
CA THR A 85 3.68 -9.16 16.02
C THR A 85 5.01 -8.69 15.47
N ASN A 86 5.91 -8.29 16.36
CA ASN A 86 7.24 -7.83 15.98
C ASN A 86 7.97 -8.83 15.05
N PHE A 87 8.56 -8.32 13.97
CA PHE A 87 9.33 -9.06 12.97
C PHE A 87 8.57 -10.19 12.26
N GLN A 88 7.24 -10.17 12.26
CA GLN A 88 6.43 -11.09 11.46
C GLN A 88 5.85 -10.35 10.26
N MET A 89 5.98 -10.94 9.07
CA MET A 89 5.38 -10.39 7.86
C MET A 89 3.85 -10.49 7.96
N LEU A 90 3.16 -9.41 7.61
CA LEU A 90 1.72 -9.36 7.46
C LEU A 90 1.37 -9.04 6.01
N GLU A 91 0.33 -9.70 5.52
CA GLU A 91 -0.31 -9.39 4.25
C GLU A 91 -1.67 -8.76 4.56
N LEU A 92 -1.84 -7.47 4.21
CA LEU A 92 -3.09 -6.75 4.41
C LEU A 92 -3.86 -6.72 3.12
N ASP A 93 -5.09 -7.21 3.10
CA ASP A 93 -5.96 -7.08 1.93
C ASP A 93 -6.39 -5.63 1.75
N ILE A 94 -5.97 -5.04 0.63
CA ILE A 94 -6.25 -3.66 0.26
C ILE A 94 -7.07 -3.59 -1.04
N SER A 95 -7.64 -4.70 -1.49
CA SER A 95 -8.35 -4.82 -2.78
C SER A 95 -9.53 -3.86 -2.89
N ALA A 96 -10.12 -3.46 -1.76
CA ALA A 96 -11.20 -2.46 -1.73
C ALA A 96 -10.76 -1.07 -2.20
N ALA A 97 -9.45 -0.75 -2.21
CA ALA A 97 -8.93 0.52 -2.72
C ALA A 97 -8.69 0.52 -4.24
N PHE A 98 -9.29 -0.41 -4.99
CA PHE A 98 -8.99 -0.61 -6.41
C PHE A 98 -10.24 -0.89 -7.24
N THR A 99 -11.40 -0.38 -6.81
CA THR A 99 -12.64 -0.58 -7.55
C THR A 99 -12.64 0.22 -8.84
N GLY A 100 -12.89 -0.44 -9.97
CA GLY A 100 -12.92 0.21 -11.28
C GLY A 100 -11.57 0.35 -11.99
N LEU A 101 -10.52 -0.35 -11.54
CA LEU A 101 -9.28 -0.49 -12.30
C LEU A 101 -9.55 -1.00 -13.72
N ALA A 102 -8.79 -0.45 -14.68
CA ALA A 102 -8.76 -0.91 -16.05
C ALA A 102 -7.32 -1.18 -16.53
N ALA A 103 -7.22 -1.97 -17.60
CA ALA A 103 -5.95 -2.26 -18.25
C ALA A 103 -5.25 -0.97 -18.70
N GLY A 104 -3.97 -0.84 -18.38
CA GLY A 104 -3.14 0.31 -18.76
C GLY A 104 -3.21 1.51 -17.83
N ASP A 105 -4.07 1.51 -16.81
CA ASP A 105 -4.13 2.55 -15.78
C ASP A 105 -2.78 2.72 -15.06
N ILE A 106 -2.45 3.96 -14.73
CA ILE A 106 -1.34 4.29 -13.84
C ILE A 106 -1.94 4.55 -12.46
N VAL A 107 -1.50 3.79 -11.48
CA VAL A 107 -1.98 3.87 -10.10
C VAL A 107 -0.94 4.57 -9.25
N GLY A 108 -1.36 5.62 -8.56
CA GLY A 108 -0.69 6.12 -7.36
C GLY A 108 -1.40 5.58 -6.12
N LEU A 109 -0.64 5.07 -5.16
CA LEU A 109 -1.13 4.53 -3.91
C LEU A 109 -0.40 5.22 -2.75
N THR A 110 -1.14 5.49 -1.68
CA THR A 110 -0.58 5.95 -0.40
C THR A 110 -1.10 5.05 0.72
N PHE A 111 -0.19 4.48 1.51
CA PHE A 111 -0.49 3.75 2.73
C PHE A 111 -0.13 4.63 3.92
N THR A 112 -1.10 4.92 4.79
CA THR A 112 -0.97 5.81 5.94
C THR A 112 -1.25 5.05 7.23
N LEU A 113 -0.50 5.36 8.28
CA LEU A 113 -0.80 4.88 9.62
C LEU A 113 -1.78 5.83 10.29
N ASP A 114 -2.91 5.31 10.73
CA ASP A 114 -3.99 6.11 11.31
C ASP A 114 -3.85 6.21 12.83
N ALA A 115 -4.77 6.98 13.43
CA ALA A 115 -4.86 7.18 14.87
C ALA A 115 -5.03 5.84 15.62
N LEU A 116 -4.91 5.86 16.95
CA LEU A 116 -5.07 4.68 17.83
C LEU A 116 -4.05 3.54 17.63
N THR A 117 -3.08 3.72 16.73
CA THR A 117 -1.94 2.82 16.58
C THR A 117 -1.07 2.77 17.84
N THR A 118 -0.82 1.56 18.34
CA THR A 118 0.07 1.28 19.48
C THR A 118 1.43 0.72 19.05
N THR A 119 1.54 0.20 17.83
CA THR A 119 2.80 -0.22 17.21
C THR A 119 3.64 0.98 16.78
N SER A 120 4.92 1.00 17.14
CA SER A 120 5.80 2.16 17.00
C SER A 120 6.59 2.26 15.69
N ALA A 121 6.42 1.32 14.75
CA ALA A 121 6.91 1.45 13.37
C ALA A 121 6.48 0.27 12.50
N LEU A 122 6.21 0.54 11.22
CA LEU A 122 5.98 -0.46 10.18
C LEU A 122 6.99 -0.30 9.05
N SER A 123 7.55 -1.41 8.60
CA SER A 123 8.39 -1.49 7.41
C SER A 123 7.56 -1.95 6.22
N MET A 124 7.39 -1.09 5.21
CA MET A 124 6.70 -1.44 3.97
C MET A 124 7.67 -2.12 3.00
N LEU A 125 7.37 -3.37 2.63
CA LEU A 125 8.16 -4.12 1.65
C LEU A 125 7.67 -3.85 0.22
N GLY A 126 6.36 -3.66 0.05
CA GLY A 126 5.74 -3.45 -1.25
C GLY A 126 4.31 -3.99 -1.29
N PHE A 127 3.88 -4.33 -2.50
CA PHE A 127 2.51 -4.77 -2.78
C PHE A 127 2.54 -6.02 -3.65
N ASP A 128 1.64 -6.96 -3.37
CA ASP A 128 1.33 -8.09 -4.23
C ASP A 128 0.01 -7.81 -4.97
N VAL A 129 0.02 -7.92 -6.29
CA VAL A 129 -1.15 -7.65 -7.15
C VAL A 129 -1.39 -8.89 -8.02
N GLN A 130 -2.54 -9.52 -7.82
CA GLN A 130 -2.97 -10.70 -8.56
C GLN A 130 -4.18 -10.33 -9.42
N TYR A 131 -4.10 -10.70 -10.70
CA TYR A 131 -5.13 -10.39 -11.70
C TYR A 131 -5.29 -11.55 -12.69
N THR A 132 -6.42 -11.53 -13.38
CA THR A 132 -6.71 -12.38 -14.55
C THR A 132 -6.77 -11.56 -15.81
#